data_AF-A0A9W9DLJ2-F1
#
_entry.id   AF-A0A9W9DLJ2-F1
#
_cell.length_a   1.000
_cell.length_b   1.000
_cell.length_c   1.000
_cell.angle_alpha   90.00
_cell.angle_beta   90.00
_cell.angle_gamma   90.00
#
_symmetry.space_group_name_H-M   'P 1'
#
loop_
_entity.id
_entity.type
_entity.pdbx_description
1 polymer ?
#
loop_
_entity_poly.entity_id
_entity_poly.type
_entity_poly.pdbx_seq_one_letter_code
_entity_poly.pdbx_strand_id
1 'polypeptide(L)'
;MTTILMTGVTGYIGSTVLTRFAQRNDFDTFDIRCIVRSAAKAEKLNSLYKNVTPIIGSHSDIPLMTQAASEVDVDIAMVSSSYCTCILIVQAQKINPI
;
A
#
# COMPACT_ATOMS: atom_id res chain seq x y z
N MET A 1 11.18 0.18 -12.19
CA MET A 1 10.97 0.34 -10.74
C MET A 1 9.51 0.07 -10.50
N THR A 2 9.18 -0.94 -9.70
CA THR A 2 7.79 -1.40 -9.53
C THR A 2 7.14 -0.60 -8.40
N THR A 3 6.04 0.05 -8.73
CA THR A 3 5.25 0.88 -7.82
C THR A 3 4.13 0.04 -7.21
N ILE A 4 4.06 0.02 -5.88
CA ILE A 4 3.14 -0.84 -5.14
C ILE A 4 2.29 0.03 -4.21
N LEU A 5 0.97 0.01 -4.39
CA LEU A 5 0.04 0.55 -3.42
C LEU A 5 -0.28 -0.52 -2.38
N MET A 6 -0.19 -0.17 -1.10
CA MET A 6 -0.56 -1.04 0.00
C MET A 6 -1.56 -0.35 0.92
N THR A 7 -2.65 -1.02 1.23
CA THR A 7 -3.62 -0.57 2.24
C THR A 7 -3.63 -1.53 3.43
N GLY A 8 -3.95 -1.03 4.63
CA GLY A 8 -3.99 -1.89 5.83
C GLY A 8 -2.62 -2.23 6.43
N VAL A 9 -1.54 -1.55 6.02
CA VAL A 9 -0.15 -1.82 6.47
C VAL A 9 0.09 -1.63 7.97
N THR A 10 -0.81 -0.93 8.67
CA THR A 10 -0.73 -0.79 10.15
C THR A 10 -1.52 -1.84 10.91
N GLY A 11 -2.17 -2.78 10.21
CA GLY A 11 -2.83 -3.93 10.81
C GLY A 11 -1.88 -5.12 10.99
N TYR A 12 -2.37 -6.19 11.61
CA TYR A 12 -1.58 -7.40 11.86
C TYR A 12 -1.02 -8.04 10.58
N ILE A 13 -1.88 -8.23 9.58
CA ILE A 13 -1.48 -8.82 8.28
C ILE A 13 -0.58 -7.85 7.52
N GLY A 14 -1.02 -6.61 7.33
CA GLY A 14 -0.30 -5.64 6.50
C GLY A 14 1.09 -5.28 7.04
N SER A 15 1.26 -5.19 8.35
CA SER A 15 2.59 -4.94 8.96
C SER A 15 3.52 -6.13 8.77
N THR A 16 3.01 -7.36 8.87
CA THR A 16 3.78 -8.58 8.61
C THR A 16 4.23 -8.66 7.16
N VAL A 17 3.33 -8.35 6.21
CA VAL A 17 3.66 -8.32 4.78
C VAL A 17 4.73 -7.26 4.50
N LEU A 18 4.56 -6.03 5.00
CA LEU A 18 5.55 -4.97 4.80
C LEU A 18 6.92 -5.31 5.41
N THR A 19 6.92 -5.93 6.60
CA THR A 19 8.15 -6.42 7.25
C THR A 19 8.84 -7.48 6.38
N ARG A 20 8.07 -8.37 5.74
CA ARG A 20 8.63 -9.37 4.81
C ARG A 20 9.22 -8.73 3.57
N PHE A 21 8.59 -7.68 3.00
CA PHE A 21 9.18 -6.91 1.92
C PHE A 21 10.52 -6.29 2.34
N ALA A 22 10.57 -5.67 3.52
CA ALA A 22 11.79 -5.04 4.04
C ALA A 22 12.96 -6.00 4.30
N GLN A 23 12.69 -7.30 4.46
CA GLN A 23 13.71 -8.35 4.62
C GLN A 23 14.30 -8.83 3.29
N ARG A 24 13.74 -8.43 2.14
CA ARG A 24 14.23 -8.86 0.83
C ARG A 24 15.43 -8.03 0.39
N ASN A 25 16.35 -8.67 -0.31
CA ASN A 25 17.53 -7.99 -0.87
C ASN A 25 17.17 -6.94 -1.95
N ASP A 26 16.02 -7.08 -2.58
CA ASP A 26 15.51 -6.18 -3.62
C ASP A 26 14.52 -5.13 -3.09
N PHE A 27 14.40 -4.96 -1.76
CA PHE A 27 13.45 -4.03 -1.16
C PHE A 27 13.56 -2.61 -1.73
N ASP A 28 14.79 -2.17 -2.01
CA ASP A 28 15.08 -0.83 -2.51
C ASP A 28 14.69 -0.61 -3.98
N THR A 29 14.25 -1.67 -4.66
CA THR A 29 13.79 -1.59 -6.07
C THR A 29 12.29 -1.27 -6.19
N PHE A 30 11.56 -1.28 -5.07
CA PHE A 30 10.12 -1.01 -5.00
C PHE A 30 9.84 0.42 -4.52
N ASP A 31 8.91 1.12 -5.18
CA ASP A 31 8.27 2.34 -4.65
C ASP A 31 6.99 1.93 -3.93
N ILE A 32 7.07 1.78 -2.60
CA ILE A 32 5.92 1.32 -1.81
C ILE A 32 5.15 2.53 -1.30
N ARG A 33 3.92 2.70 -1.78
CA ARG A 33 2.98 3.74 -1.34
C ARG A 33 1.96 3.14 -0.39
N CYS A 34 1.81 3.74 0.78
CA CYS A 34 0.99 3.18 1.86
C CYS A 34 -0.13 4.12 2.28
N ILE A 35 -1.40 3.71 2.15
CA ILE A 35 -2.52 4.54 2.62
C ILE A 35 -2.73 4.34 4.11
N VAL A 36 -2.63 5.43 4.89
CA VAL A 36 -2.81 5.44 6.34
C VAL A 36 -3.77 6.54 6.80
N ARG A 37 -4.59 6.24 7.81
CA ARG A 37 -5.67 7.13 8.26
C ARG A 37 -5.22 8.32 9.12
N SER A 38 -3.95 8.41 9.52
CA SER A 38 -3.48 9.43 10.48
C SER A 38 -2.01 9.77 10.30
N ALA A 39 -1.64 11.03 10.48
CA ALA A 39 -0.25 11.50 10.43
C ALA A 39 0.69 10.73 11.38
N ALA A 40 0.25 10.44 12.61
CA ALA A 40 1.03 9.65 13.57
C ALA A 40 1.40 8.24 13.07
N LYS A 41 0.60 7.66 12.16
CA LYS A 41 0.92 6.38 11.51
C LYS A 41 1.88 6.55 10.34
N ALA A 42 1.76 7.66 9.61
CA ALA A 42 2.68 8.02 8.53
C ALA A 42 4.10 8.23 9.07
N GLU A 43 4.24 8.98 10.17
CA GLU A 43 5.54 9.21 10.83
C GLU A 43 6.21 7.92 11.28
N LYS A 44 5.43 6.99 11.86
CA LYS A 44 5.94 5.67 12.25
C LYS A 44 6.46 4.87 11.05
N LEU A 45 5.75 4.90 9.92
CA LEU A 45 6.20 4.21 8.70
C LEU A 45 7.49 4.82 8.16
N ASN A 46 7.57 6.14 8.07
CA ASN A 46 8.78 6.85 7.63
C ASN A 46 9.99 6.56 8.53
N SER A 47 9.77 6.40 9.84
CA SER A 47 10.84 6.11 10.79
C SER A 47 11.34 4.66 10.68
N LEU A 48 10.50 3.74 10.24
CA LEU A 48 10.82 2.31 10.16
C LEU A 48 11.33 1.87 8.79
N TYR A 49 10.91 2.55 7.72
CA TYR A 49 11.19 2.15 6.36
C TYR A 49 11.64 3.35 5.51
N LYS A 50 12.81 3.23 4.88
CA LYS A 50 13.38 4.29 4.02
C LYS A 50 12.70 4.44 2.66
N ASN A 51 12.10 3.37 2.15
CA ASN A 51 11.52 3.30 0.80
C ASN A 51 9.99 3.13 0.81
N VAL A 52 9.35 3.70 1.83
CA VAL A 52 7.88 3.69 1.97
C VAL A 52 7.39 5.13 2.01
N THR A 53 6.45 5.45 1.12
CA THR A 53 5.80 6.76 1.04
C THR A 53 4.38 6.65 1.60
N PRO A 54 4.10 7.19 2.80
CA PRO A 54 2.76 7.18 3.35
C PRO A 54 1.89 8.27 2.72
N ILE A 55 0.70 7.87 2.27
CA ILE A 55 -0.36 8.76 1.80
C ILE A 55 -1.41 8.83 2.91
N ILE A 56 -1.66 10.03 3.43
CA ILE A 56 -2.67 10.23 4.48
C ILE A 56 -4.05 10.23 3.82
N GLY A 57 -4.89 9.27 4.20
CA GLY A 57 -6.24 9.15 3.66
C GLY A 57 -6.95 7.90 4.12
N SER A 58 -8.13 7.67 3.54
CA SER A 58 -8.95 6.49 3.85
C SER A 58 -9.10 5.61 2.62
N HIS A 59 -9.11 4.29 2.83
CA HIS A 59 -9.48 3.34 1.78
C HIS A 59 -10.94 3.49 1.31
N SER A 60 -11.77 4.20 2.08
CA SER A 60 -13.16 4.52 1.71
C SER A 60 -13.27 5.80 0.89
N ASP A 61 -12.17 6.53 0.69
CA ASP A 61 -12.13 7.71 -0.18
C ASP A 61 -11.94 7.24 -1.63
N ILE A 62 -13.05 7.12 -2.36
CA ILE A 62 -13.05 6.60 -3.73
C ILE A 62 -12.16 7.45 -4.65
N PRO A 63 -12.28 8.79 -4.71
CA PRO A 63 -11.39 9.62 -5.52
C PRO A 63 -9.91 9.38 -5.23
N LEU A 64 -9.52 9.35 -3.96
CA LEU A 64 -8.14 9.09 -3.55
C LEU A 64 -7.68 7.70 -4.01
N MET A 65 -8.49 6.67 -3.76
CA MET A 65 -8.17 5.29 -4.13
C MET A 65 -8.07 5.12 -5.64
N THR A 66 -8.98 5.74 -6.42
CA THR A 66 -8.95 5.70 -7.88
C THR A 66 -7.70 6.36 -8.42
N GLN A 67 -7.33 7.53 -7.90
CA GLN A 67 -6.09 8.20 -8.30
C GLN A 67 -4.87 7.35 -7.92
N ALA A 68 -4.75 6.95 -6.65
CA ALA A 68 -3.61 6.18 -6.16
C ALA A 68 -3.45 4.84 -6.90
N ALA A 69 -4.55 4.15 -7.20
CA ALA A 69 -4.52 2.90 -7.96
C ALA A 69 -4.12 3.10 -9.43
N SER A 70 -4.42 4.27 -10.03
CA SER A 70 -4.06 4.58 -11.42
C SER A 70 -2.58 4.88 -11.62
N GLU A 71 -1.87 5.22 -10.54
CA GLU A 71 -0.45 5.61 -10.56
C GLU A 71 0.50 4.45 -10.18
N VAL A 72 -0.03 3.26 -9.91
CA VAL A 72 0.77 2.11 -9.45
C VAL A 72 0.64 0.89 -10.36
N ASP A 73 1.67 0.03 -10.35
CA ASP A 73 1.68 -1.23 -11.09
C ASP A 73 0.87 -2.32 -10.36
N VAL A 74 0.92 -2.33 -9.03
CA VAL A 74 0.32 -3.36 -8.17
C VAL A 74 -0.41 -2.72 -7.00
N ASP A 75 -1.65 -3.12 -6.78
CA ASP A 75 -2.40 -2.83 -5.54
C ASP A 75 -2.48 -4.08 -4.66
N ILE A 76 -2.13 -3.93 -3.39
CA ILE A 76 -2.23 -4.96 -2.35
C ILE A 76 -3.15 -4.46 -1.24
N ALA A 77 -4.41 -4.87 -1.32
CA ALA A 77 -5.41 -4.52 -0.32
C ALA A 77 -5.38 -5.50 0.86
N MET A 78 -5.05 -5.00 2.06
CA MET A 78 -4.97 -5.79 3.30
C MET A 78 -5.86 -5.20 4.41
N VAL A 79 -6.88 -4.44 4.01
CA VAL A 79 -7.87 -3.84 4.92
C VAL A 79 -9.17 -4.63 4.89
N SER A 80 -9.80 -4.82 6.05
CA SER A 80 -11.15 -5.37 6.14
C SER A 80 -12.18 -4.28 5.79
N SER A 81 -13.02 -4.52 4.79
CA SER A 81 -14.20 -3.70 4.51
C SER A 81 -15.46 -4.54 4.64
N SER A 82 -16.55 -3.96 5.16
CA SER A 82 -17.84 -4.63 5.31
C SER A 82 -18.46 -5.10 3.98
N TYR A 83 -17.95 -4.61 2.85
CA TYR A 83 -18.40 -4.98 1.49
C TYR A 83 -17.46 -5.97 0.78
N CYS A 84 -16.25 -6.18 1.30
CA CYS A 84 -15.26 -7.05 0.69
C CYS A 84 -14.52 -7.80 1.80
N THR A 85 -14.95 -9.03 2.05
CA THR A 85 -14.36 -9.94 3.02
C THR A 85 -12.88 -10.14 2.69
N CYS A 86 -12.03 -9.98 3.71
CA CYS A 86 -10.57 -10.00 3.62
C CYS A 86 -10.02 -11.08 2.68
N ILE A 87 -9.54 -10.65 1.51
CA ILE A 87 -8.71 -11.44 0.62
C ILE A 87 -7.52 -10.54 0.30
N LEU A 88 -6.32 -11.09 0.34
CA LEU A 88 -5.13 -10.44 -0.21
C LEU A 88 -5.39 -10.26 -1.70
N ILE A 89 -6.05 -9.18 -2.09
CA ILE A 89 -6.35 -8.89 -3.48
C ILE A 89 -5.08 -8.25 -4.02
N VAL A 90 -4.29 -9.06 -4.73
CA VAL A 90 -3.22 -8.55 -5.60
C VAL A 90 -3.87 -8.28 -6.93
N GLN A 91 -4.20 -7.02 -7.21
CA GLN A 91 -4.60 -6.62 -8.55
C GLN A 91 -3.35 -6.07 -9.23
N ALA A 92 -2.84 -6.81 -10.21
CA ALA A 92 -1.92 -6.25 -11.18
C ALA A 92 -2.76 -5.41 -12.16
N GLN A 93 -2.61 -4.09 -12.09
CA GLN A 93 -3.24 -3.21 -13.07
C GLN A 93 -2.44 -3.38 -14.38
N LYS A 94 -3.07 -3.88 -15.44
CA LYS A 94 -2.47 -3.78 -16.77
C LYS A 94 -2.39 -2.29 -17.09
N ILE A 95 -1.18 -1.76 -17.24
CA ILE A 95 -0.96 -0.43 -17.81
C ILE A 95 -1.71 -0.42 -19.15
N ASN A 96 -2.79 0.37 -19.22
CA ASN A 96 -3.53 0.55 -20.46
C ASN A 96 -2.60 1.35 -21.38
N PRO A 97 -2.10 0.78 -22.51
CA PRO A 97 -1.33 1.57 -23.45
C PRO A 97 -2.30 2.59 -24.06
N ILE A 98 -1.98 3.87 -23.87
CA ILE A 98 -2.62 4.97 -24.59
C ILE A 98 -2.31 4.82 -26.08
#